data_AF-A0A0K2RP23-F1
#
_entry.id   AF-A0A0K2RP23-F1
#
_cell.length_a   1.000
_cell.length_b   1.000
_cell.length_c   1.000
_cell.angle_alpha   90.00
_cell.angle_beta   90.00
_cell.angle_gamma   90.00
#
_symmetry.space_group_name_H-M   'P 1'
#
loop_
_entity.id
_entity.type
_entity.pdbx_description
1 polymer ?
#
loop_
_entity_poly.entity_id
_entity_poly.type
_entity_poly.pdbx_seq_one_letter_code
_entity_poly.pdbx_strand_id
1 'polypeptide(L)'
;MKSPGKPSLRRDTERAFWRAIATGCTSEVAATSVGVSQAAGTRWFRDRGGMPTFMLTSPKGRYLSFEEREEIALLKAQGSGVRQIAQELKRSPSTISRELCRNAATRAGKLDYRASVAQWKAERFAQRPKTAKLVTNERLHQYVQDKLAGVVRAPDGRIVTGPGAPEWTGRNKPHRGDREWVTAWSPEQISNRLKVDFPDDESMRISHEAIYQALYIQGRGALKRELVLHLRTGRALRVPRARSKRQSWAHVTEETLISNRPPKSPIAPFPAIGKGT
;
A
#
# COMPACT_ATOMS: atom_id res chain seq x y z
N MET A 1 -27.10 -14.12 -12.93
CA MET A 1 -25.86 -13.51 -12.40
C MET A 1 -24.66 -14.38 -12.82
N LYS A 2 -23.81 -13.89 -13.73
CA LYS A 2 -22.56 -14.57 -14.09
C LYS A 2 -21.70 -14.75 -12.83
N SER A 3 -21.18 -15.95 -12.60
CA SER A 3 -20.24 -16.20 -11.51
C SER A 3 -18.99 -15.37 -11.78
N PRO A 4 -18.58 -14.45 -10.90
CA PRO A 4 -17.21 -13.95 -10.94
C PRO A 4 -16.31 -15.17 -10.73
N GLY A 5 -15.16 -15.22 -11.40
CA GLY A 5 -14.20 -16.31 -11.28
C GLY A 5 -13.75 -16.56 -9.83
N LYS A 6 -12.80 -17.50 -9.66
CA LYS A 6 -12.26 -17.93 -8.36
C LYS A 6 -12.12 -16.75 -7.38
N PRO A 7 -12.63 -16.84 -6.15
CA PRO A 7 -12.52 -15.77 -5.17
C PRO A 7 -11.09 -15.23 -5.13
N SER A 8 -10.94 -13.91 -5.21
CA SER A 8 -9.69 -13.28 -4.84
C SER A 8 -9.32 -13.77 -3.45
N LEU A 9 -8.04 -14.10 -3.26
CA LEU A 9 -7.43 -14.41 -1.96
C LEU A 9 -8.03 -13.57 -0.83
N ARG A 10 -8.20 -14.19 0.35
CA ARG A 10 -8.92 -13.64 1.51
C ARG A 10 -8.36 -12.27 1.91
N ARG A 11 -9.24 -11.32 2.29
CA ARG A 11 -8.80 -10.00 2.78
C ARG A 11 -7.94 -10.09 4.02
N ASP A 12 -8.16 -11.10 4.86
CA ASP A 12 -7.37 -11.31 6.08
C ASP A 12 -5.88 -11.58 5.73
N THR A 13 -5.65 -12.41 4.70
CA THR A 13 -4.32 -12.72 4.17
C THR A 13 -3.67 -11.48 3.57
N GLU A 14 -4.44 -10.69 2.79
CA GLU A 14 -3.95 -9.42 2.25
C GLU A 14 -3.59 -8.43 3.38
N ARG A 15 -4.38 -8.36 4.46
CA ARG A 15 -4.07 -7.52 5.63
C ARG A 15 -2.78 -7.97 6.32
N ALA A 16 -2.60 -9.28 6.53
CA ALA A 16 -1.39 -9.82 7.12
C ALA A 16 -0.16 -9.51 6.26
N PHE A 17 -0.29 -9.63 4.93
CA PHE A 17 0.75 -9.27 3.98
C PHE A 17 1.18 -7.80 4.14
N TRP A 18 0.21 -6.88 4.17
CA TRP A 18 0.53 -5.46 4.31
C TRP A 18 1.08 -5.09 5.70
N ARG A 19 0.72 -5.82 6.77
CA ARG A 19 1.36 -5.66 8.08
C ARG A 19 2.83 -6.05 8.04
N ALA A 20 3.17 -7.18 7.41
CA ALA A 20 4.56 -7.59 7.20
C ALA A 20 5.33 -6.60 6.31
N ILE A 21 4.70 -6.04 5.27
CA ILE A 21 5.31 -4.97 4.48
C ILE A 21 5.59 -3.74 5.36
N ALA A 22 4.67 -3.35 6.25
CA ALA A 22 4.84 -2.19 7.12
C ALA A 22 6.04 -2.32 8.08
N THR A 23 6.39 -3.54 8.50
CA THR A 23 7.60 -3.81 9.30
C THR A 23 8.90 -3.78 8.48
N GLY A 24 8.81 -3.65 7.16
CA GLY A 24 9.96 -3.49 6.26
C GLY A 24 10.32 -4.74 5.46
N CYS A 25 9.55 -5.83 5.58
CA CYS A 25 9.75 -7.04 4.77
C CYS A 25 9.65 -6.74 3.26
N THR A 26 10.33 -7.55 2.44
CA THR A 26 10.14 -7.54 0.99
C THR A 26 8.79 -8.17 0.63
N SER A 27 8.29 -7.91 -0.58
CA SER A 27 7.02 -8.52 -1.05
C SER A 27 7.10 -10.03 -1.10
N GLU A 28 8.26 -10.59 -1.41
CA GLU A 28 8.47 -12.04 -1.45
C GLU A 28 8.39 -12.65 -0.05
N VAL A 29 9.15 -12.11 0.91
CA VAL A 29 9.15 -12.59 2.31
C VAL A 29 7.77 -12.42 2.93
N ALA A 30 7.12 -11.28 2.71
CA ALA A 30 5.77 -11.04 3.20
C ALA A 30 4.76 -12.02 2.60
N ALA A 31 4.87 -12.38 1.32
CA ALA A 31 4.00 -13.36 0.67
C ALA A 31 4.17 -14.76 1.27
N THR A 32 5.42 -15.21 1.41
CA THR A 32 5.74 -16.50 2.02
C THR A 32 5.20 -16.58 3.46
N SER A 33 5.36 -15.52 4.26
CA SER A 33 4.89 -15.50 5.65
C SER A 33 3.37 -15.62 5.80
N VAL A 34 2.60 -15.33 4.75
CA VAL A 34 1.12 -15.41 4.78
C VAL A 34 0.56 -16.56 3.94
N GLY A 35 1.43 -17.47 3.48
CA GLY A 35 1.02 -18.64 2.70
C GLY A 35 0.57 -18.31 1.27
N VAL A 36 1.10 -17.24 0.68
CA VAL A 36 0.79 -16.81 -0.70
C VAL A 36 2.04 -16.92 -1.56
N SER A 37 1.88 -17.26 -2.85
CA SER A 37 3.01 -17.32 -3.77
C SER A 37 3.70 -15.96 -3.92
N GLN A 38 5.03 -15.98 -4.06
CA GLN A 38 5.83 -14.76 -4.23
C GLN A 38 5.34 -13.90 -5.41
N ALA A 39 4.96 -14.54 -6.52
CA ALA A 39 4.39 -13.86 -7.69
C ALA A 39 3.09 -13.10 -7.36
N ALA A 40 2.21 -13.69 -6.54
CA ALA A 40 0.97 -13.04 -6.12
C ALA A 40 1.24 -11.87 -5.15
N GLY A 41 2.15 -12.01 -4.19
CA GLY A 41 2.53 -10.91 -3.31
C GLY A 41 3.20 -9.75 -4.04
N THR A 42 4.05 -10.03 -5.03
CA THR A 42 4.64 -9.01 -5.88
C THR A 42 3.59 -8.28 -6.74
N ARG A 43 2.60 -9.00 -7.25
CA ARG A 43 1.45 -8.41 -7.95
C ARG A 43 0.65 -7.50 -7.03
N TRP A 44 0.30 -7.97 -5.82
CA TRP A 44 -0.40 -7.16 -4.82
C TRP A 44 0.34 -5.86 -4.47
N PHE A 45 1.65 -5.95 -4.28
CA PHE A 45 2.46 -4.78 -3.97
C PHE A 45 2.43 -3.76 -5.12
N ARG A 46 2.54 -4.21 -6.37
CA ARG A 46 2.53 -3.34 -7.56
C ARG A 46 1.16 -2.75 -7.83
N ASP A 47 0.10 -3.55 -7.80
CA ASP A 47 -1.28 -3.10 -8.07
C ASP A 47 -1.72 -2.01 -7.09
N ARG A 48 -1.26 -2.09 -5.83
CA ARG A 48 -1.55 -1.09 -4.80
C ARG A 48 -0.48 0.00 -4.68
N GLY A 49 0.46 0.10 -5.62
CA GLY A 49 1.46 1.17 -5.62
C GLY A 49 2.44 1.15 -4.45
N GLY A 50 2.62 -0.01 -3.81
CA GLY A 50 3.42 -0.16 -2.60
C GLY A 50 2.78 0.38 -1.32
N MET A 51 1.45 0.56 -1.30
CA MET A 51 0.70 1.06 -0.15
C MET A 51 -0.43 0.12 0.28
N PRO A 52 -0.64 -0.08 1.59
CA PRO A 52 -1.93 -0.58 2.03
C PRO A 52 -2.99 0.48 1.78
N THR A 53 -4.10 0.12 1.16
CA THR A 53 -5.33 0.88 1.40
C THR A 53 -5.67 0.76 2.88
N PHE A 54 -6.28 1.78 3.48
CA PHE A 54 -6.73 1.89 4.88
C PHE A 54 -7.44 0.68 5.52
N MET A 55 -7.67 -0.41 4.77
CA MET A 55 -8.23 -1.69 5.18
C MET A 55 -7.33 -2.54 6.11
N LEU A 56 -6.42 -1.97 6.89
CA LEU A 56 -5.56 -2.77 7.79
C LEU A 56 -6.29 -3.27 9.05
N THR A 57 -7.45 -2.68 9.35
CA THR A 57 -8.23 -3.04 10.53
C THR A 57 -8.99 -4.34 10.29
N SER A 58 -8.77 -5.32 11.16
CA SER A 58 -9.60 -6.54 11.18
C SER A 58 -11.05 -6.19 11.53
N PRO A 59 -12.05 -6.93 11.01
CA PRO A 59 -13.43 -6.77 11.43
C PRO A 59 -13.52 -6.99 12.95
N LYS A 60 -14.14 -6.05 13.65
CA LYS A 60 -14.41 -6.11 15.09
C LYS A 60 -15.87 -5.78 15.36
N GLY A 61 -16.35 -6.17 16.54
CA GLY A 61 -17.70 -5.84 17.00
C GLY A 61 -18.76 -6.54 16.16
N ARG A 62 -19.60 -5.78 15.46
CA ARG A 62 -20.77 -6.28 14.72
C ARG A 62 -20.48 -7.33 13.63
N TYR A 63 -19.27 -7.36 13.08
CA TYR A 63 -18.93 -8.23 11.95
C TYR A 63 -18.31 -9.55 12.43
N LEU A 64 -18.74 -10.66 11.83
CA LEU A 64 -18.14 -11.98 12.06
C LEU A 64 -16.78 -12.08 11.35
N SER A 65 -15.82 -12.72 11.99
CA SER A 65 -14.55 -13.14 11.39
C SER A 65 -14.76 -14.36 10.49
N PHE A 66 -13.72 -14.76 9.75
CA PHE A 66 -13.79 -16.00 9.00
C PHE A 66 -13.81 -17.24 9.91
N GLU A 67 -13.00 -17.24 10.96
CA GLU A 67 -12.94 -18.32 11.97
C GLU A 67 -14.32 -18.55 12.58
N GLU A 68 -15.01 -17.47 12.97
CA GLU A 68 -16.39 -17.56 13.47
C GLU A 68 -17.35 -18.11 12.41
N ARG A 69 -17.15 -17.79 11.12
CA ARG A 69 -17.98 -18.35 10.04
C ARG A 69 -17.71 -19.84 9.81
N GLU A 70 -16.47 -20.30 9.98
CA GLU A 70 -16.12 -21.72 9.92
C GLU A 70 -16.76 -22.49 11.09
N GLU A 71 -16.68 -21.93 12.29
CA GLU A 71 -17.30 -22.53 13.48
C GLU A 71 -18.82 -22.61 13.34
N ILE A 72 -19.48 -21.56 12.82
CA ILE A 72 -20.91 -21.60 12.47
C ILE A 72 -21.20 -22.76 11.50
N ALA A 73 -20.33 -23.01 10.53
CA ALA A 73 -20.54 -24.09 9.56
C ALA A 73 -20.41 -25.48 10.20
N LEU A 74 -19.41 -25.66 11.09
CA LEU A 74 -19.21 -26.92 11.82
C LEU A 74 -20.38 -27.21 12.76
N LEU A 75 -20.72 -26.27 13.63
CA LEU A 75 -21.83 -26.43 14.59
C LEU A 75 -23.17 -26.62 13.86
N LYS A 76 -23.37 -25.94 12.72
CA LYS A 76 -24.58 -26.15 11.91
C LYS A 76 -24.63 -27.54 11.30
N ALA A 77 -23.50 -28.09 10.85
CA ALA A 77 -23.40 -29.45 10.32
C ALA A 77 -23.63 -30.51 11.42
N GLN A 78 -23.26 -30.20 12.67
CA GLN A 78 -23.56 -31.03 13.85
C GLN A 78 -25.03 -30.95 14.30
N GLY A 79 -25.85 -30.10 13.67
CA GLY A 79 -27.26 -29.94 14.01
C GLY A 79 -27.54 -28.94 15.13
N SER A 80 -26.55 -28.18 15.61
CA SER A 80 -26.74 -27.18 16.65
C SER A 80 -27.73 -26.09 16.23
N GLY A 81 -28.61 -25.72 17.17
CA GLY A 81 -29.56 -24.62 17.00
C GLY A 81 -28.88 -23.24 17.04
N VAL A 82 -29.55 -22.21 16.51
CA VAL A 82 -29.02 -20.83 16.46
C VAL A 82 -28.57 -20.30 17.83
N ARG A 83 -29.33 -20.59 18.89
CA ARG A 83 -29.02 -20.13 20.27
C ARG A 83 -27.76 -20.79 20.83
N GLN A 84 -27.56 -22.08 20.55
CA GLN A 84 -26.39 -22.84 20.97
C GLN A 84 -25.13 -22.32 20.26
N ILE A 85 -25.20 -22.15 18.93
CA ILE A 85 -24.11 -21.56 18.14
C ILE A 85 -23.74 -20.18 18.68
N ALA A 86 -24.74 -19.38 19.04
CA ALA A 86 -24.54 -18.05 19.59
C ALA A 86 -23.85 -18.06 20.96
N GLN A 87 -24.20 -19.02 21.84
CA GLN A 87 -23.55 -19.20 23.13
C GLN A 87 -22.09 -19.62 22.97
N GLU A 88 -21.81 -20.62 22.13
CA GLU A 88 -20.46 -21.13 21.86
C GLU A 88 -19.53 -20.02 21.37
N LEU A 89 -20.01 -19.22 20.40
CA LEU A 89 -19.27 -18.11 19.82
C LEU A 89 -19.31 -16.82 20.65
N LYS A 90 -20.03 -16.80 21.78
CA LYS A 90 -20.28 -15.60 22.59
C LYS A 90 -20.81 -14.43 21.75
N ARG A 91 -21.69 -14.72 20.78
CA ARG A 91 -22.34 -13.75 19.89
C ARG A 91 -23.83 -13.66 20.14
N SER A 92 -24.47 -12.60 19.64
CA SER A 92 -25.93 -12.51 19.74
C SER A 92 -26.61 -13.55 18.82
N PRO A 93 -27.68 -14.22 19.27
CA PRO A 93 -28.45 -15.15 18.44
C PRO A 93 -28.97 -14.49 17.15
N SER A 94 -29.29 -13.20 17.21
CA SER A 94 -29.72 -12.41 16.06
C SER A 94 -28.62 -12.25 15.00
N THR A 95 -27.34 -12.20 15.39
CA THR A 95 -26.21 -12.14 14.45
C THR A 95 -26.09 -13.46 13.69
N ILE A 96 -26.13 -14.58 14.41
CA ILE A 96 -26.05 -15.92 13.83
C ILE A 96 -27.24 -16.20 12.90
N SER A 97 -28.46 -15.92 13.35
CA SER A 97 -29.68 -16.07 12.53
C SER A 97 -29.56 -15.27 11.22
N ARG A 98 -29.17 -14.00 11.31
CA ARG A 98 -29.03 -13.13 10.14
C ARG A 98 -27.92 -13.59 9.19
N GLU A 99 -26.82 -14.14 9.70
CA GLU A 99 -25.74 -14.70 8.87
C GLU A 99 -26.23 -15.93 8.09
N LEU A 100 -26.88 -16.86 8.79
CA LEU A 100 -27.42 -18.09 8.20
C LEU A 100 -28.51 -17.77 7.17
N CYS A 101 -29.48 -16.90 7.49
CA CYS A 101 -30.54 -16.53 6.56
C CYS A 101 -30.02 -15.85 5.29
N ARG A 102 -29.01 -14.97 5.39
CA ARG A 102 -28.45 -14.28 4.21
C ARG A 102 -27.57 -15.18 3.33
N ASN A 103 -26.99 -16.23 3.92
CA ASN A 103 -25.96 -17.04 3.26
C ASN A 103 -26.35 -18.51 3.04
N ALA A 104 -27.55 -18.95 3.40
CA ALA A 104 -28.07 -20.26 3.02
C ALA A 104 -28.11 -20.37 1.49
N ALA A 105 -27.31 -21.26 0.91
CA ALA A 105 -27.12 -21.30 -0.54
C ALA A 105 -28.29 -22.02 -1.24
N THR A 106 -28.93 -21.34 -2.19
CA THR A 106 -30.06 -21.81 -3.01
C THR A 106 -29.61 -22.32 -4.40
N ARG A 107 -28.42 -22.90 -4.53
CA ARG A 107 -27.89 -23.32 -5.85
C ARG A 107 -28.09 -24.79 -6.22
N ALA A 108 -28.56 -25.63 -5.29
CA ALA A 108 -28.72 -27.07 -5.54
C ALA A 108 -29.96 -27.67 -4.84
N GLY A 109 -30.99 -26.87 -4.53
CA GLY A 109 -32.17 -27.32 -3.77
C GLY A 109 -31.92 -27.63 -2.29
N LYS A 110 -30.65 -27.72 -1.85
CA LYS A 110 -30.24 -27.93 -0.47
C LYS A 110 -29.65 -26.66 0.15
N LEU A 111 -30.20 -26.23 1.29
CA LEU A 111 -29.78 -25.04 2.05
C LEU A 111 -28.48 -25.29 2.84
N ASP A 112 -27.38 -25.56 2.15
CA ASP A 112 -26.08 -25.78 2.80
C ASP A 112 -25.36 -24.43 3.03
N TYR A 113 -25.00 -24.15 4.29
CA TYR A 113 -24.22 -22.97 4.65
C TYR A 113 -22.72 -23.24 4.41
N ARG A 114 -22.06 -22.36 3.65
CA ARG A 114 -20.62 -22.44 3.35
C ARG A 114 -19.89 -21.18 3.83
N ALA A 115 -19.00 -21.34 4.79
CA ALA A 115 -18.22 -20.25 5.40
C ALA A 115 -17.44 -19.42 4.36
N SER A 116 -16.77 -20.09 3.40
CA SER A 116 -16.00 -19.44 2.33
C SER A 116 -16.84 -18.54 1.43
N VAL A 117 -18.07 -18.96 1.10
CA VAL A 117 -19.01 -18.17 0.28
C VAL A 117 -19.57 -17.00 1.08
N ALA A 118 -19.95 -17.23 2.33
CA ALA A 118 -20.44 -16.20 3.24
C ALA A 118 -19.38 -15.10 3.45
N GLN A 119 -18.13 -15.49 3.68
CA GLN A 119 -16.99 -14.59 3.78
C GLN A 119 -16.80 -13.78 2.49
N TRP A 120 -16.75 -14.44 1.33
CA TRP A 120 -16.57 -13.76 0.05
C TRP A 120 -17.68 -12.73 -0.22
N LYS A 121 -18.95 -13.08 0.05
CA LYS A 121 -20.07 -12.14 -0.03
C LYS A 121 -19.88 -10.95 0.90
N ALA A 122 -19.54 -11.21 2.17
CA ALA A 122 -19.29 -10.15 3.15
C ALA A 122 -18.17 -9.20 2.72
N GLU A 123 -17.05 -9.74 2.22
CA GLU A 123 -15.92 -8.96 1.72
C GLU A 123 -16.29 -8.11 0.48
N ARG A 124 -17.11 -8.65 -0.43
CA ARG A 124 -17.61 -7.91 -1.59
C ARG A 124 -18.56 -6.78 -1.18
N PHE A 125 -19.54 -7.04 -0.33
CA PHE A 125 -20.47 -6.01 0.12
C PHE A 125 -19.78 -4.93 0.96
N ALA A 126 -18.67 -5.26 1.63
CA ALA A 126 -17.83 -4.31 2.35
C ALA A 126 -17.00 -3.39 1.43
N GLN A 127 -16.87 -3.66 0.12
CA GLN A 127 -16.06 -2.84 -0.78
C GLN A 127 -16.57 -1.40 -0.89
N ARG A 128 -17.89 -1.17 -0.80
CA ARG A 128 -18.57 0.14 -0.86
C ARG A 128 -17.76 1.17 -1.67
N PRO A 129 -17.53 0.92 -2.97
CA PRO A 129 -16.69 1.80 -3.77
C PRO A 129 -17.32 3.20 -3.78
N LYS A 130 -16.52 4.20 -3.41
CA LYS A 130 -16.88 5.61 -3.54
C LYS A 130 -16.01 6.22 -4.63
N THR A 131 -16.60 7.04 -5.48
CA THR A 131 -15.85 7.87 -6.42
C THR A 131 -14.86 8.74 -5.64
N ALA A 132 -13.61 8.80 -6.09
CA ALA A 132 -12.58 9.57 -5.40
C ALA A 132 -12.89 11.08 -5.48
N LYS A 133 -12.63 11.81 -4.40
CA LYS A 133 -12.94 13.26 -4.31
C LYS A 133 -12.26 14.08 -5.43
N LEU A 134 -11.04 13.70 -5.81
CA LEU A 134 -10.29 14.30 -6.91
C LEU A 134 -10.89 14.02 -8.29
N VAL A 135 -11.74 13.01 -8.45
CA VAL A 135 -12.47 12.79 -9.71
C VAL A 135 -13.73 13.65 -9.77
N THR A 136 -14.36 13.89 -8.62
CA THR A 136 -15.61 14.65 -8.55
C THR A 136 -15.41 16.18 -8.48
N ASN A 137 -14.29 16.64 -7.92
CA ASN A 137 -14.01 18.06 -7.74
C ASN A 137 -12.83 18.49 -8.62
N GLU A 138 -13.15 19.05 -9.78
CA GLU A 138 -12.16 19.49 -10.79
C GLU A 138 -11.27 20.62 -10.26
N ARG A 139 -11.81 21.54 -9.46
CA ARG A 139 -11.02 22.65 -8.89
C ARG A 139 -9.94 22.12 -7.95
N LEU A 140 -10.31 21.18 -7.08
CA LEU A 140 -9.37 20.52 -6.18
C LEU A 140 -8.35 19.68 -6.96
N HIS A 141 -8.81 18.96 -7.99
CA HIS A 141 -7.96 18.18 -8.89
C HIS A 141 -6.87 19.04 -9.52
N GLN A 142 -7.26 20.13 -10.18
CA GLN A 142 -6.34 21.05 -10.85
C GLN A 142 -5.37 21.69 -9.86
N TYR A 143 -5.84 22.12 -8.68
CA TYR A 143 -4.97 22.69 -7.65
C TYR A 143 -3.89 21.69 -7.20
N VAL A 144 -4.28 20.44 -6.92
CA VAL A 144 -3.34 19.40 -6.49
C VAL A 144 -2.35 19.09 -7.61
N GLN A 145 -2.81 19.00 -8.86
CA GLN A 145 -1.96 18.73 -10.02
C GLN A 145 -0.93 19.86 -10.26
N ASP A 146 -1.37 21.12 -10.22
CA ASP A 146 -0.48 22.27 -10.42
C ASP A 146 0.60 22.34 -9.34
N LYS A 147 0.22 22.18 -8.06
CA LYS A 147 1.17 22.22 -6.95
C LYS A 147 2.15 21.04 -6.98
N LEU A 148 1.71 19.85 -7.39
CA LEU A 148 2.59 18.70 -7.58
C LEU A 148 3.55 18.89 -8.76
N ALA A 149 3.13 19.57 -9.82
CA ALA A 149 3.97 19.88 -10.97
C ALA A 149 4.90 21.09 -10.74
N GLY A 150 4.80 21.76 -9.58
CA GLY A 150 5.54 23.00 -9.30
C GLY A 150 5.05 24.21 -10.08
N VAL A 151 3.85 24.12 -10.66
CA VAL A 151 3.19 25.22 -11.38
C VAL A 151 2.54 26.15 -10.36
N VAL A 152 2.90 27.43 -10.41
CA VAL A 152 2.26 28.48 -9.63
C VAL A 152 1.33 29.24 -10.57
N ARG A 153 0.03 29.26 -10.29
CA ARG A 153 -0.92 30.14 -11.00
C ARG A 153 -1.15 31.41 -10.20
N ALA A 154 -1.08 32.55 -10.87
CA ALA A 154 -1.53 33.81 -10.31
C ALA A 154 -3.08 33.85 -10.23
N PRO A 155 -3.67 34.76 -9.43
CA PRO A 155 -5.14 34.87 -9.29
C PRO A 155 -5.88 35.13 -10.60
N ASP A 156 -5.20 35.70 -11.59
CA ASP A 156 -5.68 35.94 -12.96
C ASP A 156 -5.61 34.68 -13.87
N GLY A 157 -5.17 33.55 -13.33
CA GLY A 157 -5.03 32.27 -14.04
C GLY A 157 -3.73 32.10 -14.82
N ARG A 158 -2.88 33.13 -14.89
CA ARG A 158 -1.58 33.05 -15.60
C ARG A 158 -0.64 32.11 -14.88
N ILE A 159 0.08 31.29 -15.65
CA ILE A 159 1.14 30.43 -15.12
C ILE A 159 2.37 31.29 -14.84
N VAL A 160 2.75 31.41 -13.58
CA VAL A 160 3.98 32.04 -13.12
C VAL A 160 5.06 30.96 -13.14
N THR A 161 6.01 31.12 -14.06
CA THR A 161 7.20 30.27 -14.11
C THR A 161 8.02 30.51 -12.85
N GLY A 162 8.23 29.46 -12.05
CA GLY A 162 9.14 29.51 -10.90
C GLY A 162 10.60 29.75 -11.35
N PRO A 163 11.53 29.96 -10.40
CA PRO A 163 12.95 30.04 -10.73
C PRO A 163 13.37 28.79 -11.51
N GLY A 164 14.05 28.99 -12.65
CA GLY A 164 14.45 27.90 -13.53
C GLY A 164 15.26 26.86 -12.77
N ALA A 165 14.85 25.59 -12.85
CA ALA A 165 15.70 24.51 -12.38
C ALA A 165 17.00 24.51 -13.20
N PRO A 166 18.16 24.19 -12.61
CA PRO A 166 19.40 24.06 -13.37
C PRO A 166 19.20 23.01 -14.48
N GLU A 167 19.53 23.36 -15.72
CA GLU A 167 19.47 22.42 -16.85
C GLU A 167 20.44 21.26 -16.61
N TRP A 168 19.91 20.03 -16.60
CA TRP A 168 20.76 18.84 -16.49
C TRP A 168 21.56 18.68 -17.79
N THR A 169 22.89 18.76 -17.67
CA THR A 169 23.85 18.73 -18.78
C THR A 169 24.00 17.35 -19.45
N GLY A 170 23.16 16.36 -19.10
CA GLY A 170 23.14 15.03 -19.71
C GLY A 170 24.26 14.08 -19.27
N ARG A 171 25.24 14.56 -18.47
CA ARG A 171 26.34 13.74 -17.93
C ARG A 171 25.98 13.25 -16.53
N ASN A 172 26.22 11.96 -16.27
CA ASN A 172 25.92 11.26 -15.01
C ASN A 172 24.44 11.24 -14.61
N LYS A 173 24.06 10.36 -13.67
CA LYS A 173 22.69 10.29 -13.16
C LYS A 173 22.31 11.66 -12.54
N PRO A 174 21.16 12.27 -12.89
CA PRO A 174 20.78 13.58 -12.37
C PRO A 174 20.77 13.57 -10.84
N HIS A 175 21.50 14.52 -10.24
CA HIS A 175 21.59 14.66 -8.80
C HIS A 175 20.25 15.12 -8.24
N ARG A 176 20.13 15.09 -6.91
CA ARG A 176 18.88 15.45 -6.24
C ARG A 176 18.48 16.91 -6.56
N GLY A 177 19.43 17.83 -6.74
CA GLY A 177 19.16 19.25 -7.03
C GLY A 177 18.74 19.55 -8.48
N ASP A 178 19.03 18.65 -9.42
CA ASP A 178 18.83 18.87 -10.86
C ASP A 178 17.43 18.44 -11.34
N ARG A 179 16.50 18.22 -10.41
CA ARG A 179 15.19 17.66 -10.68
C ARG A 179 14.11 18.69 -10.39
N GLU A 180 13.05 18.68 -11.19
CA GLU A 180 11.90 19.61 -11.19
C GLU A 180 11.16 19.73 -9.83
N TRP A 181 11.48 18.92 -8.81
CA TRP A 181 10.85 18.98 -7.49
C TRP A 181 11.29 20.18 -6.63
N VAL A 182 12.29 20.97 -7.05
CA VAL A 182 12.71 22.18 -6.32
C VAL A 182 11.56 23.19 -6.21
N THR A 183 10.70 23.26 -7.24
CA THR A 183 9.52 24.14 -7.27
C THR A 183 8.22 23.41 -6.88
N ALA A 184 8.23 22.08 -6.82
CA ALA A 184 7.07 21.24 -6.51
C ALA A 184 6.77 21.11 -5.01
N TRP A 185 5.49 20.92 -4.69
CA TRP A 185 5.00 20.77 -3.32
C TRP A 185 4.81 19.30 -2.98
N SER A 186 5.16 18.90 -1.76
CA SER A 186 4.80 17.57 -1.26
C SER A 186 3.30 17.44 -0.98
N PRO A 187 2.71 16.24 -1.06
CA PRO A 187 1.31 16.00 -0.71
C PRO A 187 0.89 16.54 0.67
N GLU A 188 1.81 16.52 1.63
CA GLU A 188 1.60 17.07 2.98
C GLU A 188 1.52 18.61 2.98
N GLN A 189 2.43 19.27 2.27
CA GLN A 189 2.39 20.72 2.09
C GLN A 189 1.09 21.16 1.38
N ILE A 190 0.67 20.44 0.34
CA ILE A 190 -0.58 20.72 -0.39
C ILE A 190 -1.80 20.60 0.55
N SER A 191 -1.89 19.49 1.28
CA SER A 191 -3.00 19.25 2.22
C SER A 191 -3.12 20.35 3.29
N ASN A 192 -1.98 20.82 3.81
CA ASN A 192 -1.95 21.91 4.79
C ASN A 192 -2.26 23.27 4.16
N ARG A 193 -1.76 23.52 2.95
CA ARG A 193 -1.97 24.80 2.25
C ARG A 193 -3.41 25.03 1.82
N LEU A 194 -4.12 23.98 1.43
CA LEU A 194 -5.54 24.04 1.08
C LEU A 194 -6.42 24.64 2.20
N LYS A 195 -6.03 24.48 3.47
CA LYS A 195 -6.74 25.08 4.61
C LYS A 195 -6.53 26.58 4.70
N VAL A 196 -5.39 27.07 4.22
CA VAL A 196 -5.02 28.49 4.24
C VAL A 196 -5.55 29.22 3.02
N ASP A 197 -5.42 28.63 1.84
CA ASP A 197 -5.86 29.25 0.57
C ASP A 197 -7.39 29.22 0.43
N PHE A 198 -8.07 28.26 1.08
CA PHE A 198 -9.52 28.09 1.00
C PHE A 198 -10.11 27.89 2.41
N PRO A 199 -10.07 28.89 3.30
CA PRO A 199 -10.48 28.73 4.70
C PRO A 199 -11.96 28.33 4.83
N ASP A 200 -12.83 28.90 4.00
CA ASP A 200 -14.29 28.71 4.09
C ASP A 200 -14.85 27.59 3.20
N ASP A 201 -14.03 26.97 2.36
CA ASP A 201 -14.46 25.93 1.41
C ASP A 201 -13.99 24.52 1.85
N GLU A 202 -14.87 23.80 2.54
CA GLU A 202 -14.61 22.41 2.95
C GLU A 202 -14.48 21.43 1.77
N SER A 203 -15.05 21.78 0.61
CA SER A 203 -14.93 20.95 -0.59
C SER A 203 -13.47 20.87 -1.06
N MET A 204 -12.63 21.83 -0.70
CA MET A 204 -11.19 21.83 -0.99
C MET A 204 -10.34 21.02 0.00
N ARG A 205 -10.94 20.42 1.04
CA ARG A 205 -10.19 19.60 2.02
C ARG A 205 -9.87 18.22 1.45
N ILE A 206 -8.59 17.84 1.49
CA ILE A 206 -8.14 16.48 1.19
C ILE A 206 -6.94 16.11 2.07
N SER A 207 -6.87 14.86 2.53
CA SER A 207 -5.72 14.38 3.29
C SER A 207 -4.54 14.09 2.34
N HIS A 208 -3.33 14.33 2.82
CA HIS A 208 -2.12 13.98 2.06
C HIS A 208 -2.03 12.48 1.73
N GLU A 209 -2.60 11.60 2.57
CA GLU A 209 -2.68 10.17 2.29
C GLU A 209 -3.63 9.86 1.12
N ALA A 210 -4.72 10.62 0.96
CA ALA A 210 -5.59 10.49 -0.22
C ALA A 210 -4.89 10.95 -1.51
N ILE A 211 -4.07 12.01 -1.45
CA ILE A 211 -3.20 12.43 -2.57
C ILE A 211 -2.19 11.33 -2.90
N TYR A 212 -1.51 10.74 -1.89
CA TYR A 212 -0.62 9.60 -2.12
C TYR A 212 -1.35 8.40 -2.76
N GLN A 213 -2.57 8.11 -2.32
CA GLN A 213 -3.37 7.03 -2.88
C GLN A 213 -3.73 7.29 -4.35
N ALA A 214 -4.00 8.54 -4.73
CA ALA A 214 -4.26 8.91 -6.12
C ALA A 214 -3.00 8.81 -7.01
N LEU A 215 -1.80 9.08 -6.46
CA LEU A 215 -0.54 8.98 -7.19
C LEU A 215 -0.06 7.53 -7.39
N TYR A 216 -0.17 6.69 -6.36
CA TYR A 216 0.47 5.38 -6.35
C TYR A 216 -0.46 4.21 -6.73
N ILE A 217 -1.75 4.26 -6.38
CA ILE A 217 -2.66 3.12 -6.56
C ILE A 217 -3.26 3.15 -7.97
N GLN A 218 -2.92 2.14 -8.76
CA GLN A 218 -3.45 1.96 -10.10
C GLN A 218 -4.98 1.74 -10.04
N GLY A 219 -5.73 2.51 -10.83
CA GLY A 219 -7.20 2.43 -10.87
C GLY A 219 -7.95 3.35 -9.91
N ARG A 220 -7.27 4.10 -9.03
CA ARG A 220 -7.91 5.26 -8.34
C ARG A 220 -8.03 6.50 -9.22
N GLY A 221 -7.24 6.55 -10.30
CA GLY A 221 -7.57 7.25 -11.54
C GLY A 221 -7.76 8.76 -11.45
N ALA A 222 -7.19 9.42 -10.45
CA ALA A 222 -7.47 10.83 -10.20
C ALA A 222 -6.27 11.76 -10.37
N LEU A 223 -5.07 11.26 -10.67
CA LEU A 223 -3.88 12.06 -10.92
C LEU A 223 -3.00 11.34 -11.94
N LYS A 224 -2.24 12.10 -12.74
CA LYS A 224 -1.30 11.51 -13.70
C LYS A 224 -0.15 10.80 -12.98
N ARG A 225 0.21 9.59 -13.45
CA ARG A 225 1.25 8.77 -12.82
C ARG A 225 2.65 9.41 -12.86
N GLU A 226 2.91 10.22 -13.88
CA GLU A 226 4.17 10.98 -14.06
C GLU A 226 4.43 11.99 -12.94
N LEU A 227 3.39 12.46 -12.23
CA LEU A 227 3.54 13.39 -11.10
C LEU A 227 4.35 12.81 -9.95
N VAL A 228 4.52 11.48 -9.89
CA VAL A 228 5.40 10.82 -8.93
C VAL A 228 6.86 11.26 -9.10
N LEU A 229 7.29 11.65 -10.30
CA LEU A 229 8.65 12.12 -10.58
C LEU A 229 8.96 13.46 -9.89
N HIS A 230 7.93 14.26 -9.63
CA HIS A 230 8.02 15.55 -8.95
C HIS A 230 8.08 15.40 -7.41
N LEU A 231 7.90 14.18 -6.88
CA LEU A 231 8.11 13.93 -5.46
C LEU A 231 9.61 13.82 -5.17
N ARG A 232 10.03 14.27 -3.97
CA ARG A 232 11.43 14.25 -3.50
C ARG A 232 12.15 12.91 -3.62
N THR A 233 11.41 11.80 -3.62
CA THR A 233 11.96 10.44 -3.74
C THR A 233 11.93 9.92 -5.18
N GLY A 234 11.06 10.44 -6.05
CA GLY A 234 10.90 10.03 -7.44
C GLY A 234 10.64 8.53 -7.66
N ARG A 235 10.13 7.81 -6.64
CA ARG A 235 10.02 6.34 -6.69
C ARG A 235 8.73 5.94 -7.38
N ALA A 236 8.78 5.02 -8.34
CA ALA A 236 7.59 4.50 -9.03
C ALA A 236 6.57 3.77 -8.13
N LEU A 237 7.00 3.31 -6.94
CA LEU A 237 6.16 2.68 -5.92
C LEU A 237 6.52 3.29 -4.55
N ARG A 238 5.53 3.43 -3.66
CA ARG A 238 5.81 3.81 -2.28
C ARG A 238 6.52 2.66 -1.58
N VAL A 239 7.41 3.01 -0.66
CA VAL A 239 8.18 2.05 0.11
C VAL A 239 7.93 2.33 1.59
N PRO A 240 7.71 1.31 2.43
CA PRO A 240 7.53 1.47 3.86
C PRO A 240 8.71 2.22 4.50
N ARG A 241 8.41 3.12 5.46
CA ARG A 241 9.44 3.87 6.21
C ARG A 241 10.41 2.93 6.94
N ALA A 242 9.93 1.78 7.43
CA ALA A 242 10.79 0.78 8.06
C ALA A 242 11.89 0.26 7.12
N ARG A 243 11.62 0.15 5.81
CA ARG A 243 12.64 -0.27 4.84
C ARG A 243 13.72 0.79 4.63
N SER A 244 13.39 2.09 4.72
CA SER A 244 14.41 3.15 4.70
C SER A 244 15.25 3.23 5.97
N LYS A 245 14.80 2.63 7.07
CA LYS A 245 15.56 2.54 8.33
C LYS A 245 16.44 1.30 8.42
N ARG A 246 16.33 0.36 7.46
CA ARG A 246 17.31 -0.74 7.37
C ARG A 246 18.66 -0.11 7.09
N GLN A 247 19.57 -0.26 8.04
CA GLN A 247 20.93 0.18 7.86
C GLN A 247 21.52 -0.51 6.63
N SER A 248 22.19 0.28 5.80
CA SER A 248 22.82 -0.15 4.55
C SER A 248 24.12 -0.92 4.77
N TRP A 249 24.29 -1.59 5.92
CA TRP A 249 25.49 -2.39 6.19
C TRP A 249 25.53 -3.67 5.35
N ALA A 250 24.72 -3.84 4.31
CA ALA A 250 24.75 -5.00 3.42
C ALA A 250 26.13 -5.28 2.78
N HIS A 251 27.08 -4.36 2.89
CA HIS A 251 28.48 -4.52 2.48
C HIS A 251 29.48 -4.69 3.64
N VAL A 252 29.03 -4.62 4.89
CA VAL A 252 29.85 -4.78 6.11
C VAL A 252 29.40 -6.02 6.84
N THR A 253 29.84 -7.19 6.39
CA THR A 253 29.70 -8.44 7.16
C THR A 253 30.55 -8.38 8.44
N GLU A 254 30.26 -9.20 9.45
CA GLU A 254 31.11 -9.31 10.65
C GLU A 254 32.58 -9.54 10.28
N GLU A 255 32.84 -10.28 9.21
CA GLU A 255 34.17 -10.56 8.65
C GLU A 255 34.91 -9.33 8.08
N THR A 256 34.19 -8.27 7.74
CA THR A 256 34.74 -7.02 7.15
C THR A 256 34.79 -5.87 8.15
N LEU A 257 34.43 -6.12 9.41
CA LEU A 257 34.64 -5.14 10.48
C LEU A 257 36.14 -4.83 10.60
N ILE A 258 36.47 -3.55 10.79
CA ILE A 258 37.86 -3.08 10.96
C ILE A 258 38.55 -3.81 12.14
N SER A 259 37.77 -4.22 13.15
CA SER A 259 38.22 -5.03 14.29
C SER A 259 38.73 -6.42 13.90
N ASN A 260 38.24 -6.98 12.79
CA ASN A 260 38.59 -8.31 12.28
C ASN A 260 39.60 -8.23 11.12
N ARG A 261 40.24 -7.08 10.90
CA ARG A 261 41.26 -6.93 9.86
C ARG A 261 42.43 -7.89 10.14
N PRO A 262 42.84 -8.74 9.18
CA PRO A 262 43.99 -9.62 9.39
C PRO A 262 45.25 -8.81 9.69
N PRO A 263 46.16 -9.33 10.52
CA PRO A 263 47.42 -8.66 10.82
C PRO A 263 48.17 -8.36 9.52
N LYS A 264 48.81 -7.20 9.47
CA LYS A 264 49.53 -6.71 8.29
C LYS A 264 50.51 -7.80 7.83
N SER A 265 50.32 -8.33 6.62
CA SER A 265 51.21 -9.33 6.06
C SER A 265 52.63 -8.75 5.97
N PRO A 266 53.67 -9.54 6.32
CA PRO A 266 55.05 -9.10 6.12
C PRO A 266 55.26 -8.80 4.64
N ILE A 267 55.78 -7.59 4.35
CA ILE A 267 56.12 -7.19 2.99
C ILE A 267 57.22 -8.16 2.52
N ALA A 268 56.90 -9.04 1.58
CA ALA A 268 57.91 -9.89 0.97
C ALA A 268 58.93 -8.99 0.24
N PRO A 269 60.24 -9.21 0.41
CA PRO A 269 61.25 -8.44 -0.31
C PRO A 269 61.04 -8.65 -1.82
N PHE A 270 60.94 -7.54 -2.56
CA PHE A 270 60.90 -7.59 -4.02
C PHE A 270 62.17 -8.28 -4.52
N PRO A 271 62.07 -9.27 -5.43
CA PRO A 271 63.26 -9.90 -5.99
C PRO A 271 64.08 -8.87 -6.74
N ALA A 272 65.36 -8.76 -6.40
CA ALA A 272 66.30 -7.90 -7.11
C ALA A 272 66.37 -8.37 -8.57
N ILE A 273 65.96 -7.51 -9.49
CA ILE A 273 66.14 -7.72 -10.93
C ILE A 273 67.65 -7.73 -11.18
N GLY A 274 68.21 -8.92 -11.34
CA GLY A 274 69.61 -9.08 -11.74
C GLY A 274 69.82 -8.41 -13.09
N LYS A 275 70.68 -7.40 -13.13
CA LYS A 275 71.18 -6.87 -14.40
C LYS A 275 72.14 -7.90 -14.98
N GLY A 276 71.65 -8.72 -15.91
CA GLY A 276 72.50 -9.52 -16.78
C GLY A 276 73.34 -8.60 -17.66
N THR A 277 74.66 -8.74 -17.56
CA THR A 277 75.67 -8.21 -18.50
C THR A 277 75.77 -9.12 -19.71
#